data_AF-A0A971G0C5-F1
#
_entry.id   AF-A0A971G0C5-F1
#
_cell.length_a   1.000
_cell.length_b   1.000
_cell.length_c   1.000
_cell.angle_alpha   90.00
_cell.angle_beta   90.00
_cell.angle_gamma   90.00
#
_symmetry.space_group_name_H-M   'P 1'
#
loop_
_entity.id
_entity.type
_entity.pdbx_description
1 polymer ?
#
loop_
_entity_poly.entity_id
_entity_poly.type
_entity_poly.pdbx_seq_one_letter_code
_entity_poly.pdbx_strand_id
1 'polypeptide(L)' 'MSESEGHRAAADLLRALANPVRVAIVTELADGERCVHELVSALHLPQPLVSQHLRVLR' A
#
# COMPACT_ATOMS: atom_id res chain seq x y z
N MET A 1 10.68 20.30 15.00
CA MET A 1 10.30 18.95 14.55
C MET A 1 11.23 18.00 15.28
N SER A 2 10.73 17.30 16.29
CA SER A 2 11.59 16.44 17.12
C SER A 2 11.91 15.16 16.35
N GLU A 3 13.15 14.67 16.41
CA GLU A 3 13.57 13.39 15.77
C GLU A 3 12.61 12.22 16.09
N SER A 4 11.96 12.28 17.27
CA SER A 4 10.95 11.32 17.72
C SER A 4 9.67 11.30 16.87
N GLU A 5 9.26 12.43 16.27
CA GLU A 5 8.09 12.49 15.40
C GLU A 5 8.34 11.79 14.07
N GLY A 6 9.54 11.96 13.51
CA GLY A 6 9.96 11.29 12.27
C GLY A 6 9.99 9.77 12.44
N HIS A 7 10.53 9.28 13.56
CA HIS A 7 10.54 7.85 13.86
C HIS A 7 9.13 7.26 14.04
N ARG A 8 8.20 8.01 14.64
CA ARG A 8 6.80 7.57 14.78
C ARG A 8 6.11 7.45 13.43
N ALA A 9 6.24 8.47 12.58
CA ALA A 9 5.68 8.45 11.23
C ALA A 9 6.25 7.30 10.39
N ALA A 10 7.56 7.08 10.47
CA ALA A 10 8.21 5.96 9.79
C ALA A 10 7.70 4.61 10.32
N ALA A 11 7.53 4.45 11.64
CA ALA A 11 7.00 3.23 12.23
C ALA A 11 5.55 2.95 11.78
N ASP A 12 4.71 3.99 11.66
CA ASP A 12 3.34 3.86 11.18
C ASP A 12 3.30 3.47 9.69
N LEU A 13 4.16 4.05 8.86
CA LEU A 13 4.31 3.65 7.46
C LEU A 13 4.77 2.18 7.33
N LEU A 14 5.80 1.78 8.07
CA LEU A 14 6.30 0.40 8.06
C LEU A 14 5.21 -0.58 8.51
N ARG A 15 4.40 -0.21 9.50
CA ARG A 15 3.26 -1.01 9.95
C ARG A 15 2.17 -1.11 8.88
N ALA A 16 1.88 -0.01 8.19
CA ALA A 16 1.00 -0.03 7.02
C ALA A 16 1.59 -0.90 5.90
N LEU A 17 2.90 -1.01 5.71
CA LEU A 17 3.49 -1.85 4.68
C LEU A 17 3.71 -3.32 5.09
N ALA A 18 3.58 -3.68 6.38
CA ALA A 18 3.82 -5.04 6.89
C ALA A 18 2.76 -6.10 6.49
N ASN A 19 2.23 -6.03 5.26
CA ASN A 19 1.36 -7.03 4.65
C ASN A 19 1.80 -7.25 3.20
N PRO A 20 1.96 -8.51 2.75
CA PRO A 20 2.51 -8.80 1.42
C PRO A 20 1.68 -8.22 0.27
N VAL A 21 0.34 -8.18 0.40
CA VAL A 21 -0.53 -7.59 -0.64
C VAL A 21 -0.32 -6.08 -0.72
N ARG A 22 -0.12 -5.41 0.41
CA ARG A 22 0.13 -3.95 0.42
C ARG A 22 1.49 -3.60 -0.16
N VAL A 23 2.52 -4.42 0.10
CA VAL A 23 3.81 -4.27 -0.58
C VAL A 23 3.62 -4.44 -2.09
N ALA A 24 2.93 -5.49 -2.53
CA ALA A 24 2.68 -5.72 -3.96
C ALA A 24 1.94 -4.56 -4.63
N ILE A 25 0.92 -3.99 -3.98
CA ILE A 25 0.22 -2.79 -4.48
C ILE A 25 1.19 -1.61 -4.63
N VAL A 26 2.04 -1.35 -3.64
CA VAL A 26 3.00 -0.23 -3.70
C VAL A 26 4.07 -0.47 -4.77
N THR A 27 4.53 -1.70 -4.95
CA THR A 27 5.44 -2.07 -6.04
C THR A 27 4.81 -1.80 -7.40
N GLU A 28 3.57 -2.23 -7.62
CA GLU A 28 2.84 -1.95 -8.88
C GLU A 28 2.67 -0.45 -9.14
N LEU A 29 2.42 0.34 -8.10
CA LEU A 29 2.26 1.79 -8.19
C LEU A 29 3.59 2.56 -8.31
N ALA A 30 4.70 1.95 -7.90
CA ALA A 30 6.03 2.54 -8.08
C ALA A 30 6.43 2.60 -9.56
N ASP A 31 5.91 1.68 -10.38
CA ASP A 31 6.12 1.65 -11.83
C ASP A 31 5.24 2.65 -12.60
N GLY A 32 4.19 3.19 -11.97
CA GLY A 32 3.29 4.17 -12.57
C GLY A 32 1.91 4.20 -11.92
N GLU A 33 1.13 5.23 -12.25
CA GLU A 33 -0.26 5.33 -11.82
C GLU A 33 -1.09 4.17 -12.40
N ARG A 34 -1.91 3.53 -11.55
CA ARG A 34 -2.81 2.44 -11.94
C ARG A 34 -4.18 2.61 -11.32
N CYS A 35 -5.19 2.31 -12.09
CA CYS A 35 -6.56 2.17 -11.63
C CYS A 35 -6.76 0.87 -10.84
N VAL A 36 -7.80 0.80 -10.02
CA VAL A 36 -8.09 -0.38 -9.17
C VAL A 36 -8.24 -1.66 -9.98
N HIS A 37 -8.85 -1.60 -11.17
CA HIS A 37 -9.02 -2.76 -12.03
C HIS A 37 -7.69 -3.28 -12.60
N GLU A 38 -6.74 -2.39 -12.90
CA GLU A 38 -5.40 -2.77 -13.36
C GLU A 38 -4.62 -3.49 -12.25
N LEU A 39 -4.74 -3.02 -11.00
CA LEU A 39 -4.15 -3.70 -9.83
C LEU A 39 -4.78 -5.07 -9.57
N VAL A 40 -6.10 -5.19 -9.74
CA VAL A 40 -6.82 -6.47 -9.64
C VAL A 40 -6.29 -7.47 -10.66
N SER A 41 -6.12 -7.03 -11.91
CA SER A 41 -5.58 -7.85 -12.98
C SER A 41 -4.11 -8.21 -12.75
N ALA A 42 -3.26 -7.26 -12.36
CA ALA A 42 -1.83 -7.50 -12.14
C ALA A 42 -1.57 -8.45 -10.97
N LEU A 43 -2.27 -8.23 -9.85
CA LEU A 43 -2.07 -9.00 -8.63
C LEU A 43 -2.84 -10.32 -8.60
N HIS A 44 -3.76 -10.55 -9.54
CA HIS A 44 -4.65 -11.71 -9.57
C HIS A 44 -5.47 -11.86 -8.27
N LEU A 45 -5.90 -10.74 -7.70
CA LEU A 45 -6.63 -10.68 -6.43
C LEU A 45 -8.04 -10.10 -6.62
N PRO A 46 -9.03 -10.53 -5.81
CA PRO A 46 -10.37 -9.97 -5.89
C PRO A 46 -10.40 -8.45 -5.62
N GLN A 47 -11.20 -7.71 -6.38
CA GLN A 47 -11.38 -6.27 -6.21
C GLN A 47 -11.75 -5.83 -4.77
N PRO A 48 -12.62 -6.53 -4.02
CA PRO A 48 -12.90 -6.17 -2.63
C PRO A 48 -11.65 -6.19 -1.74
N LEU A 49 -10.76 -7.15 -1.95
CA LEU A 49 -9.50 -7.29 -1.20
C LEU A 49 -8.52 -6.16 -1.56
N VAL A 50 -8.33 -5.90 -2.85
CA VAL A 50 -7.48 -4.78 -3.32
C VAL A 50 -7.99 -3.44 -2.77
N SER A 51 -9.31 -3.21 -2.81
CA SER A 51 -9.94 -1.99 -2.29
C SER A 51 -9.77 -1.84 -0.78
N GLN A 52 -9.88 -2.95 -0.03
CA GLN A 52 -9.63 -2.96 1.41
C GLN A 52 -8.18 -2.56 1.73
N HIS A 53 -7.21 -3.10 1.00
CA HIS A 53 -5.80 -2.77 1.19
C HIS A 53 -5.49 -1.32 0.81
N LEU A 54 -6.06 -0.81 -0.30
CA LEU A 54 -5.93 0.59 -0.69
C LEU A 54 -6.49 1.56 0.35
N ARG A 55 -7.56 1.18 1.07
CA ARG A 55 -8.10 2.01 2.16
C ARG A 55 -7.13 2.11 3.35
N VAL A 56 -6.33 1.08 3.60
CA VAL A 56 -5.31 1.09 4.67
C VAL A 56 -4.06 1.89 4.25
N LEU A 57 -3.79 1.97 2.94
CA LEU A 57 -2.63 2.69 2.38
C LEU A 57 -2.89 4.17 2.09
N ARG A 58 -4.14 4.63 2.17
CA ARG A 58 -4.55 6.03 2.06
C ARG A 58 -4.57 6.68 3.44
#